data_AF-A0A7V0ZIT9-F1
#
_entry.id   AF-A0A7V0ZIT9-F1
#
_cell.length_a   1.000
_cell.length_b   1.000
_cell.length_c   1.000
_cell.angle_alpha   90.00
_cell.angle_beta   90.00
_cell.angle_gamma   90.00
#
_symmetry.space_group_name_H-M   'P 1'
#
loop_
_entity.id
_entity.type
_entity.pdbx_description
1 polymer ?
#
loop_
_entity_poly.entity_id
_entity_poly.type
_entity_poly.pdbx_seq_one_letter_code
_entity_poly.pdbx_strand_id
1 'polypeptide(L)'
;MNKIIIRKKYLMIQLNQLLKKGSRMKRLINPTVFFLVFSIINMQLFAQNISAMEILKTVDAVVNAPKDIHQFSRMILINKDGNEKVRESEMYQKGDDMRLVRFLSPADQKGIGFLSLPNDLMYLYLPAFRKIRMIASHVKNTNFAGTDFSYDDISLFKYSEEYDPQLLEIRDSVYVLELIPKPGVEKDYSKLVVQIRKDNFYPVKI
;
A
#
# COMPACT_ATOMS: atom_id res chain seq x y z
N MET A 1 8.70 -29.70 87.34
CA MET A 1 7.95 -28.54 86.77
C MET A 1 8.79 -27.52 85.98
N ASN A 2 10.13 -27.65 85.87
CA ASN A 2 11.00 -26.62 85.27
C ASN A 2 11.43 -26.82 83.80
N LYS A 3 11.34 -28.03 83.21
CA LYS A 3 11.80 -28.28 81.83
C LYS A 3 10.85 -27.75 80.74
N ILE A 4 9.54 -27.70 81.00
CA ILE A 4 8.53 -27.27 80.01
C ILE A 4 8.55 -25.75 79.80
N ILE A 5 8.76 -24.98 80.88
CA ILE A 5 8.81 -23.51 80.85
C ILE A 5 10.04 -23.01 80.07
N ILE A 6 11.20 -23.66 80.26
CA ILE A 6 12.44 -23.32 79.55
C ILE A 6 12.32 -23.60 78.04
N ARG A 7 11.68 -24.71 77.65
CA ARG A 7 11.47 -25.09 76.25
C ARG A 7 10.53 -24.12 75.52
N LYS A 8 9.46 -23.65 76.20
CA LYS A 8 8.51 -22.66 75.66
C LYS A 8 9.18 -21.29 75.46
N LYS A 9 10.07 -20.89 76.38
CA LYS A 9 10.83 -19.63 76.30
C LYS A 9 11.85 -19.64 75.16
N TYR A 10 12.55 -20.76 74.95
CA TYR A 10 13.46 -20.94 73.81
C TYR A 10 12.74 -20.93 72.46
N LEU A 11 11.56 -21.57 72.36
CA LEU A 11 10.78 -21.61 71.13
C LEU A 11 10.23 -20.22 70.75
N MET A 12 9.80 -19.42 71.74
CA MET A 12 9.35 -18.04 71.53
C MET A 12 10.48 -17.08 71.11
N ILE A 13 11.70 -17.30 71.61
CA ILE A 13 12.89 -16.52 71.20
C ILE A 13 13.28 -16.86 69.75
N GLN A 14 13.27 -18.15 69.39
CA GLN A 14 13.50 -18.61 68.01
C GLN A 14 12.43 -18.08 67.05
N LEU A 15 11.15 -18.10 67.44
CA LEU A 15 10.04 -17.57 66.64
C LEU A 15 10.15 -16.04 66.44
N ASN A 16 10.51 -15.29 67.49
CA ASN A 16 10.74 -13.84 67.39
C ASN A 16 11.99 -13.48 66.56
N GLN A 17 13.03 -14.31 66.56
CA GLN A 17 14.20 -14.14 65.68
C GLN A 17 13.86 -14.42 64.22
N LEU A 18 12.99 -15.40 63.93
CA LEU A 18 12.49 -15.68 62.59
C LEU A 18 11.56 -14.56 62.07
N LEU A 19 10.66 -14.04 62.92
CA LEU A 19 9.77 -12.93 62.58
C LEU A 19 10.52 -11.59 62.36
N LYS A 20 11.62 -11.33 63.10
CA LYS A 20 12.51 -10.18 62.85
C LYS A 20 13.37 -10.33 61.58
N LYS A 21 13.60 -11.57 61.11
CA LYS A 21 14.37 -11.84 59.88
C LYS A 21 13.51 -11.72 58.62
N GLY A 22 12.19 -11.93 58.73
CA GLY A 22 11.21 -11.73 57.64
C GLY A 22 10.83 -10.28 57.34
N SER A 23 11.08 -9.33 58.26
CA SER A 23 10.74 -7.91 58.08
C SER A 23 11.88 -7.04 57.53
N ARG A 24 13.06 -7.62 57.31
CA ARG A 24 14.27 -6.94 56.80
C ARG A 24 14.66 -7.35 55.38
N MET A 25 13.67 -7.60 54.54
CA MET A 25 13.90 -7.69 53.10
C MET A 25 12.85 -6.88 52.34
N LYS A 26 12.70 -5.60 52.72
CA LYS A 26 12.30 -4.58 51.75
C LYS A 26 13.45 -4.48 50.75
N ARG A 27 13.45 -5.34 49.72
CA ARG A 27 14.28 -5.12 48.53
C ARG A 27 13.87 -3.74 48.03
N LEU A 28 14.70 -2.74 48.33
CA LEU A 28 14.62 -1.40 47.76
C LEU A 28 14.84 -1.58 46.27
N ILE A 29 13.76 -1.82 45.53
CA ILE A 29 13.76 -1.64 44.09
C ILE A 29 14.02 -0.15 43.93
N ASN A 30 15.25 0.18 43.53
CA ASN A 30 15.68 1.56 43.37
C ASN A 30 14.69 2.24 42.40
N PRO A 31 14.02 3.35 42.78
CA PRO A 31 13.01 4.00 41.93
C PRO A 31 13.58 4.38 40.55
N THR A 32 14.89 4.62 40.44
CA THR A 32 15.56 4.81 39.15
C THR A 32 15.56 3.57 38.27
N VAL A 33 15.71 2.37 38.83
CA VAL A 33 15.65 1.10 38.08
C VAL A 33 14.22 0.82 37.64
N PHE A 34 13.22 1.12 38.47
CA PHE A 34 11.82 1.02 38.09
C PHE A 34 11.46 2.02 36.98
N PHE A 35 11.95 3.25 37.06
CA PHE A 35 11.75 4.27 36.03
C PHE A 35 12.44 3.90 34.71
N LEU A 36 13.68 3.36 34.75
CA LEU A 36 14.40 2.89 33.57
C LEU A 36 13.69 1.71 32.90
N VAL A 37 13.24 0.72 33.68
CA VAL A 37 12.49 -0.43 33.16
C VAL A 37 11.13 0.00 32.60
N PHE A 38 10.44 0.93 33.26
CA PHE A 38 9.21 1.52 32.74
C PHE A 38 9.45 2.28 31.42
N SER A 39 10.51 3.08 31.33
CA SER A 39 10.89 3.78 30.09
C SER A 39 11.24 2.81 28.95
N ILE A 40 11.92 1.69 29.22
CA ILE A 40 12.25 0.68 28.21
C ILE A 40 10.99 -0.06 27.72
N ILE A 41 10.06 -0.40 28.61
CA ILE A 41 8.78 -1.04 28.26
C ILE A 41 7.90 -0.09 27.41
N ASN A 42 7.92 1.22 27.69
CA ASN A 42 7.21 2.20 26.86
C ASN A 42 7.88 2.42 25.49
N MET A 43 9.18 2.18 25.37
CA MET A 43 9.91 2.28 24.10
C MET A 43 9.51 1.18 23.10
N GLN A 44 9.10 0.01 23.58
CA GLN A 44 8.65 -1.12 22.73
C GLN A 44 7.24 -0.96 22.17
N LEU A 45 6.45 0.00 22.67
CA LEU A 45 5.10 0.29 22.18
C LEU A 45 5.07 1.26 20.98
N PHE A 46 6.23 1.81 20.57
CA PHE A 46 6.37 2.62 19.37
C PHE A 46 6.91 1.82 18.18
N ALA A 47 6.45 0.58 17.99
CA ALA A 47 6.45 0.03 16.64
C ALA A 47 5.50 0.91 15.81
N GLN A 48 6.07 1.91 15.11
CA GLN A 48 5.34 2.74 14.17
C GLN A 48 4.81 1.82 13.07
N ASN A 49 3.54 1.43 13.17
CA ASN A 49 2.85 0.83 12.05
C ASN A 49 2.78 1.91 10.97
N ILE A 50 3.48 1.68 9.85
CA ILE A 50 3.40 2.55 8.67
C ILE A 50 1.92 2.73 8.28
N SER A 51 1.49 3.97 8.08
CA SER A 51 0.10 4.25 7.75
C SER A 51 -0.24 3.79 6.32
N ALA A 52 -1.50 3.49 6.04
CA ALA A 52 -1.95 3.09 4.71
C ALA A 52 -1.62 4.18 3.65
N MET A 53 -1.71 5.45 4.03
CA MET A 53 -1.35 6.58 3.18
C MET A 53 0.15 6.65 2.90
N GLU A 54 1.00 6.37 3.89
CA GLU A 54 2.47 6.30 3.67
C GLU A 54 2.85 5.13 2.77
N ILE A 55 2.22 3.97 2.95
CA ILE A 55 2.39 2.83 2.02
C ILE A 55 2.03 3.27 0.61
N LEU A 56 0.86 3.89 0.41
CA LEU A 56 0.38 4.29 -0.92
C LEU A 56 1.28 5.34 -1.58
N LYS A 57 1.75 6.34 -0.83
CA LYS A 57 2.74 7.31 -1.34
C LYS A 57 4.05 6.65 -1.74
N THR A 58 4.47 5.62 -1.01
CA THR A 58 5.67 4.84 -1.36
C THR A 58 5.44 4.04 -2.64
N VAL A 59 4.24 3.47 -2.83
CA VAL A 59 3.85 2.82 -4.09
C VAL A 59 3.96 3.79 -5.26
N ASP A 60 3.39 5.00 -5.15
CA ASP A 60 3.45 6.00 -6.21
C ASP A 60 4.90 6.37 -6.56
N ALA A 61 5.76 6.52 -5.55
CA ALA A 61 7.18 6.82 -5.75
C ALA A 61 7.97 5.66 -6.40
N VAL A 62 7.61 4.41 -6.09
CA VAL A 62 8.26 3.22 -6.66
C VAL A 62 7.82 3.00 -8.11
N VAL A 63 6.52 3.06 -8.39
CA VAL A 63 5.95 2.82 -9.73
C VAL A 63 6.41 3.90 -10.71
N ASN A 64 6.54 5.15 -10.24
CA ASN A 64 6.96 6.30 -11.06
C ASN A 64 8.42 6.69 -10.82
N ALA A 65 9.27 5.79 -10.31
CA ALA A 65 10.67 6.09 -10.05
C ALA A 65 11.48 6.49 -11.30
N PRO A 66 11.27 5.89 -12.49
CA PRO A 66 11.93 6.34 -13.70
C PRO A 66 11.43 7.72 -14.13
N LYS A 67 12.37 8.61 -14.49
CA LYS A 67 12.03 9.95 -15.00
C LYS A 67 11.19 9.89 -16.28
N ASP A 68 11.61 9.06 -17.23
CA ASP A 68 10.95 8.87 -18.52
C ASP A 68 10.93 7.36 -18.82
N ILE A 69 9.89 6.88 -19.51
CA ILE A 69 9.74 5.45 -19.88
C ILE A 69 9.50 5.33 -21.38
N HIS A 70 10.15 4.35 -22.00
CA HIS A 70 9.80 3.86 -23.33
C HIS A 70 9.63 2.34 -23.25
N GLN A 71 8.44 1.86 -23.62
CA GLN A 71 8.06 0.45 -23.48
C GLN A 71 7.42 -0.06 -24.76
N PHE A 72 7.76 -1.29 -25.15
CA PHE A 72 7.00 -2.07 -26.12
C PHE A 72 6.12 -3.09 -25.41
N SER A 73 4.90 -3.29 -25.90
CA SER A 73 3.95 -4.23 -25.32
C SER A 73 3.32 -5.11 -26.40
N ARG A 74 3.10 -6.38 -26.05
CA ARG A 74 2.28 -7.33 -26.81
C ARG A 74 1.07 -7.69 -25.96
N MET A 75 -0.11 -7.32 -26.44
CA MET A 75 -1.39 -7.54 -25.78
C MET A 75 -2.14 -8.68 -26.47
N ILE A 76 -2.65 -9.63 -25.68
CA ILE A 76 -3.46 -10.76 -26.16
C ILE A 76 -4.86 -10.57 -25.58
N LEU A 77 -5.82 -10.27 -26.45
CA LEU A 77 -7.23 -10.11 -26.08
C LEU A 77 -7.93 -11.43 -26.32
N ILE A 78 -8.52 -12.00 -25.29
CA ILE A 78 -9.21 -13.29 -25.36
C ILE A 78 -10.70 -13.04 -25.12
N ASN A 79 -11.55 -13.37 -26.10
CA ASN A 79 -12.99 -13.20 -25.96
C ASN A 79 -13.63 -14.35 -25.15
N LYS A 80 -14.93 -14.26 -24.87
CA LYS A 80 -15.69 -15.29 -24.13
C LYS A 80 -15.67 -16.68 -24.78
N ASP A 81 -15.48 -16.74 -26.09
CA ASP A 81 -15.42 -17.99 -26.87
C ASP A 81 -13.99 -18.56 -26.95
N GLY A 82 -13.00 -17.88 -26.35
CA GLY A 82 -11.58 -18.26 -26.41
C GLY A 82 -10.83 -17.77 -27.64
N ASN A 83 -11.44 -16.95 -28.50
CA ASN A 83 -10.77 -16.38 -29.66
C ASN A 83 -9.77 -15.30 -29.24
N GLU A 84 -8.55 -15.40 -29.76
CA GLU A 84 -7.48 -14.46 -29.46
C GLU A 84 -7.33 -13.39 -30.55
N LYS A 85 -7.06 -12.15 -30.12
CA LYS A 85 -6.56 -11.07 -30.98
C LYS A 85 -5.29 -10.51 -30.37
N VAL A 86 -4.22 -10.46 -31.17
CA VAL A 86 -2.94 -9.91 -30.73
C VAL A 86 -2.79 -8.48 -31.20
N ARG A 87 -2.31 -7.61 -30.32
CA ARG A 87 -1.94 -6.22 -30.63
C ARG A 87 -0.53 -5.95 -30.14
N GLU A 88 0.19 -5.12 -30.87
CA GLU A 88 1.48 -4.61 -30.44
C GLU A 88 1.38 -3.10 -30.30
N SER A 89 1.96 -2.55 -29.24
CA SER A 89 1.98 -1.11 -28.99
C SER A 89 3.34 -0.68 -28.46
N GLU A 90 3.58 0.63 -28.57
CA GLU A 90 4.64 1.30 -27.85
C GLU A 90 4.01 2.36 -26.94
N MET A 91 4.68 2.63 -25.82
CA MET A 91 4.32 3.66 -24.87
C MET A 91 5.54 4.54 -24.60
N TYR A 92 5.32 5.84 -24.65
CA TYR A 92 6.24 6.85 -24.15
C TYR A 92 5.62 7.52 -22.94
N GLN A 93 6.39 7.66 -21.88
CA GLN A 93 6.05 8.46 -20.71
C GLN A 93 7.16 9.50 -20.52
N LYS A 94 6.76 10.74 -20.26
CA LYS A 94 7.67 11.82 -19.94
C LYS A 94 7.29 12.40 -18.58
N GLY A 95 8.21 12.35 -17.61
CA GLY A 95 7.89 12.66 -16.23
C GLY A 95 6.81 11.73 -15.66
N ASP A 96 5.96 12.30 -14.82
CA ASP A 96 4.87 11.62 -14.11
C ASP A 96 3.48 12.13 -14.51
N ASP A 97 3.34 12.83 -15.64
CA ASP A 97 2.10 13.50 -16.04
C ASP A 97 1.81 13.51 -17.56
N MET A 98 2.72 12.98 -18.39
CA MET A 98 2.53 12.85 -19.84
C MET A 98 2.74 11.42 -20.31
N ARG A 99 1.78 10.89 -21.07
CA ARG A 99 1.83 9.54 -21.63
C ARG A 99 1.26 9.50 -23.04
N LEU A 100 1.99 8.84 -23.95
CA LEU A 100 1.57 8.53 -25.30
C LEU A 100 1.58 7.01 -25.48
N VAL A 101 0.47 6.43 -25.92
CA VAL A 101 0.37 5.03 -26.32
C VAL A 101 0.00 4.97 -27.80
N ARG A 102 0.68 4.13 -28.59
CA ARG A 102 0.37 3.95 -30.02
C ARG A 102 0.40 2.49 -30.40
N PHE A 103 -0.62 2.03 -31.13
CA PHE A 103 -0.62 0.70 -31.71
C PHE A 103 0.31 0.61 -32.93
N LEU A 104 1.14 -0.42 -32.96
CA LEU A 104 2.05 -0.78 -34.05
C LEU A 104 1.44 -1.84 -34.98
N SER A 105 0.63 -2.73 -34.42
CA SER A 105 0.00 -3.88 -35.06
C SER A 105 -1.32 -4.23 -34.34
N PRO A 106 -2.34 -4.79 -35.01
CA PRO A 106 -2.44 -5.14 -36.44
C PRO A 106 -2.68 -3.93 -37.36
N ALA A 107 -2.66 -4.16 -38.68
CA ALA A 107 -2.73 -3.10 -39.70
C ALA A 107 -3.98 -2.20 -39.60
N ASP A 108 -5.12 -2.76 -39.19
CA ASP A 108 -6.39 -2.03 -38.99
C ASP A 108 -6.38 -1.14 -37.73
N GLN A 109 -5.51 -1.45 -36.76
CA GLN A 109 -5.34 -0.65 -35.53
C GLN A 109 -4.08 0.24 -35.58
N LYS A 110 -3.17 -0.03 -36.51
CA LYS A 110 -1.87 0.62 -36.60
C LYS A 110 -2.01 2.14 -36.66
N GLY A 111 -1.32 2.82 -35.75
CA GLY A 111 -1.28 4.26 -35.64
C GLY A 111 -2.42 4.88 -34.81
N ILE A 112 -3.41 4.11 -34.36
CA ILE A 112 -4.33 4.60 -33.32
C ILE A 112 -3.49 4.96 -32.10
N GLY A 113 -3.67 6.19 -31.62
CA GLY A 113 -2.86 6.75 -30.56
C GLY A 113 -3.69 7.39 -29.47
N PHE A 114 -3.26 7.24 -28.22
CA PHE A 114 -3.82 7.90 -27.06
C PHE A 114 -2.75 8.79 -26.43
N LEU A 115 -3.09 10.05 -26.18
CA LEU A 115 -2.23 11.03 -25.54
C LEU A 115 -2.92 11.54 -24.27
N SER A 116 -2.27 11.36 -23.13
CA SER A 116 -2.62 11.95 -21.83
C SER A 116 -1.61 13.04 -21.49
N LEU A 117 -2.13 14.19 -21.10
CA LEU A 117 -1.40 15.41 -20.75
C LEU A 117 -1.85 15.91 -19.36
N PRO A 118 -1.09 16.83 -18.75
CA PRO A 118 -1.47 17.47 -17.49
C PRO A 118 -2.84 18.16 -17.58
N ASN A 119 -3.45 18.39 -16.41
CA ASN A 119 -4.80 18.95 -16.28
C ASN A 119 -5.87 18.08 -16.91
N ASP A 120 -5.68 16.76 -16.84
CA ASP A 120 -6.70 15.77 -17.19
C ASP A 120 -7.12 15.83 -18.68
N LEU A 121 -6.22 16.33 -19.54
CA LEU A 121 -6.40 16.48 -20.97
C LEU A 121 -6.02 15.19 -21.70
N MET A 122 -6.98 14.61 -22.41
CA MET A 122 -6.83 13.33 -23.10
C MET A 122 -7.27 13.44 -24.55
N TYR A 123 -6.47 12.88 -25.46
CA TYR A 123 -6.72 12.88 -26.89
C TYR A 123 -6.59 11.50 -27.50
N LEU A 124 -7.50 11.20 -28.43
CA LEU A 124 -7.47 10.02 -29.29
C LEU A 124 -7.15 10.45 -30.72
N TYR A 125 -6.10 9.89 -31.30
CA TYR A 125 -5.81 10.00 -32.71
C TYR A 125 -6.32 8.78 -33.48
N LEU A 126 -7.12 9.02 -34.50
CA LEU A 126 -7.69 8.01 -35.37
C LEU A 126 -7.12 8.16 -36.80
N PRO A 127 -6.14 7.33 -37.20
CA PRO A 127 -5.41 7.48 -38.46
C PRO A 127 -6.31 7.31 -39.69
N ALA A 128 -7.28 6.39 -39.63
CA ALA A 128 -8.23 6.14 -40.71
C ALA A 128 -9.01 7.39 -41.14
N PHE A 129 -9.22 8.33 -40.22
CA PHE A 129 -9.92 9.58 -40.47
C PHE A 129 -9.00 10.81 -40.47
N ARG A 130 -7.72 10.63 -40.12
CA ARG A 130 -6.78 11.73 -39.81
C ARG A 130 -7.36 12.74 -38.82
N LYS A 131 -8.10 12.25 -37.82
CA LYS A 131 -8.79 13.09 -36.83
C LYS A 131 -8.20 12.90 -35.44
N ILE A 132 -8.16 14.01 -34.71
CA ILE A 132 -7.91 14.04 -33.26
C ILE A 132 -9.26 14.28 -32.59
N ARG A 133 -9.55 13.54 -31.52
CA ARG A 133 -10.73 13.73 -30.68
C ARG A 133 -10.28 13.94 -29.24
N MET A 134 -10.85 14.92 -28.57
CA MET A 134 -10.71 15.06 -27.12
C MET A 134 -11.59 14.01 -26.43
N ILE A 135 -11.07 13.38 -25.39
CA ILE A 135 -11.82 12.47 -24.53
C ILE A 135 -12.33 13.29 -23.35
N ALA A 136 -13.63 13.58 -23.35
CA ALA A 136 -14.28 14.29 -22.25
C ALA A 136 -14.34 13.40 -20.99
N SER A 137 -14.42 14.01 -19.81
CA SER A 137 -14.39 13.30 -18.51
C SER A 137 -15.40 12.15 -18.43
N HIS A 138 -16.65 12.38 -18.86
CA HIS A 138 -17.71 11.36 -18.86
C HIS A 138 -17.49 10.17 -19.83
N VAL A 139 -16.47 10.21 -20.69
CA VAL A 139 -16.13 9.16 -21.66
C VAL A 139 -14.86 8.40 -21.25
N LYS A 140 -14.17 8.84 -20.20
CA LYS A 140 -12.91 8.21 -19.75
C LYS A 140 -13.09 6.77 -19.33
N ASN A 141 -14.31 6.46 -18.92
CA ASN A 141 -14.76 5.12 -18.54
C ASN A 141 -15.00 4.14 -19.68
N THR A 142 -14.81 4.60 -20.92
CA THR A 142 -15.00 3.76 -22.09
C THR A 142 -13.72 3.07 -22.52
N ASN A 143 -13.87 1.87 -23.06
CA ASN A 143 -12.75 1.03 -23.43
C ASN A 143 -11.88 1.64 -24.54
N PHE A 144 -10.57 1.61 -24.35
CA PHE A 144 -9.60 2.03 -25.35
C PHE A 144 -9.53 1.01 -26.49
N ALA A 145 -9.93 1.43 -27.68
CA ALA A 145 -9.81 0.67 -28.92
C ALA A 145 -10.35 -0.78 -28.84
N GLY A 146 -11.36 -1.06 -28.01
CA GLY A 146 -11.90 -2.41 -27.83
C GLY A 146 -10.98 -3.37 -27.06
N THR A 147 -10.08 -2.85 -26.24
CA THR A 147 -9.46 -3.59 -25.13
C THR A 147 -10.41 -3.64 -23.93
N ASP A 148 -10.02 -4.33 -22.85
CA ASP A 148 -10.73 -4.25 -21.57
C ASP A 148 -10.30 -3.05 -20.70
N PHE A 149 -9.24 -2.34 -21.09
CA PHE A 149 -8.76 -1.15 -20.39
C PHE A 149 -9.56 0.09 -20.79
N SER A 150 -9.98 0.89 -19.80
CA SER A 150 -10.56 2.22 -20.04
C SER A 150 -9.48 3.25 -20.41
N TYR A 151 -9.89 4.46 -20.80
CA TYR A 151 -8.93 5.55 -20.98
C TYR A 151 -8.30 5.97 -19.65
N ASP A 152 -9.06 5.89 -18.56
CA ASP A 152 -8.57 6.20 -17.21
C ASP A 152 -7.49 5.18 -16.79
N ASP A 153 -7.69 3.89 -17.07
CA ASP A 153 -6.71 2.82 -16.77
C ASP A 153 -5.35 3.02 -17.47
N ILE A 154 -5.38 3.58 -18.69
CA ILE A 154 -4.17 3.79 -19.51
C ILE A 154 -3.50 5.12 -19.17
N SER A 155 -4.26 6.07 -18.65
CA SER A 155 -3.74 7.34 -18.20
C SER A 155 -2.73 7.17 -17.07
N LEU A 156 -1.99 8.23 -16.78
CA LEU A 156 -1.03 8.24 -15.69
C LEU A 156 -1.66 9.01 -14.54
N PHE A 157 -1.83 8.35 -13.41
CA PHE A 157 -2.30 8.96 -12.17
C PHE A 157 -1.53 8.42 -10.98
N LYS A 158 -1.58 9.16 -9.87
CA LYS A 158 -1.01 8.77 -8.58
C LYS A 158 -2.15 8.33 -7.66
N TYR A 159 -2.06 7.12 -7.13
CA TYR A 159 -3.12 6.59 -6.28
C TYR A 159 -3.34 7.47 -5.05
N SER A 160 -2.27 7.98 -4.43
CA SER A 160 -2.36 8.77 -3.21
C SER A 160 -2.99 10.16 -3.40
N GLU A 161 -3.04 10.66 -4.64
CA GLU A 161 -3.70 11.93 -4.96
C GLU A 161 -5.21 11.74 -5.12
N GLU A 162 -5.65 10.61 -5.66
CA GLU A 162 -7.05 10.38 -6.06
C GLU A 162 -7.85 9.48 -5.11
N TYR A 163 -7.18 8.66 -4.30
CA TYR A 163 -7.81 7.67 -3.43
C TYR A 163 -7.46 7.86 -1.95
N ASP A 164 -8.41 7.52 -1.09
CA ASP A 164 -8.23 7.34 0.35
C ASP A 164 -7.96 5.85 0.64
N PRO A 165 -6.76 5.47 1.13
CA PRO A 165 -6.42 4.09 1.42
C PRO A 165 -6.86 3.64 2.82
N GLN A 166 -7.38 2.42 2.89
CA GLN A 166 -7.62 1.68 4.12
C GLN A 166 -6.82 0.37 4.11
N LEU A 167 -6.09 0.09 5.18
CA LEU A 167 -5.42 -1.19 5.37
C LEU A 167 -6.46 -2.26 5.70
N LEU A 168 -6.65 -3.23 4.80
CA LEU A 168 -7.56 -4.36 5.01
C LEU A 168 -6.87 -5.51 5.73
N GLU A 169 -5.65 -5.85 5.30
CA GLU A 169 -4.97 -7.06 5.74
C GLU A 169 -3.44 -6.90 5.62
N ILE A 170 -2.72 -7.52 6.55
CA ILE A 170 -1.27 -7.73 6.45
C ILE A 170 -1.04 -9.23 6.32
N ARG A 171 -0.59 -9.68 5.15
CA ARG A 171 -0.15 -11.07 4.91
C ARG A 171 1.36 -11.17 5.04
N ASP A 172 1.94 -12.36 4.91
CA ASP A 172 3.38 -12.56 5.09
C ASP A 172 4.22 -11.60 4.23
N SER A 173 4.00 -11.59 2.92
CA SER A 173 4.80 -10.84 1.93
C SER A 173 4.13 -9.58 1.38
N VAL A 174 2.85 -9.32 1.70
CA VAL A 174 2.09 -8.20 1.12
C VAL A 174 1.27 -7.42 2.16
N TYR A 175 1.11 -6.13 1.92
CA TYR A 175 0.02 -5.30 2.43
C TYR A 175 -1.17 -5.39 1.47
N VAL A 176 -2.39 -5.45 2.01
CA VAL A 176 -3.62 -5.37 1.22
C VAL A 176 -4.34 -4.08 1.57
N LEU A 177 -4.42 -3.15 0.62
CA LEU A 177 -5.12 -1.88 0.78
C LEU A 177 -6.41 -1.87 -0.03
N GLU A 178 -7.48 -1.35 0.57
CA GLU A 178 -8.65 -0.88 -0.15
C GLU A 178 -8.46 0.60 -0.47
N LEU A 179 -8.69 0.97 -1.73
CA LEU A 179 -8.60 2.35 -2.19
C LEU A 179 -10.00 2.81 -2.59
N ILE A 180 -10.50 3.85 -1.92
CA ILE A 180 -11.81 4.46 -2.23
C ILE A 180 -11.54 5.82 -2.89
N PRO A 181 -12.14 6.13 -4.05
CA PRO A 181 -11.98 7.44 -4.67
C PRO A 181 -12.36 8.56 -3.70
N LYS A 182 -11.55 9.63 -3.66
CA LYS A 182 -11.81 10.80 -2.81
C LYS A 182 -13.09 11.52 -3.25
N PRO A 183 -13.76 12.27 -2.35
CA PRO A 183 -14.90 13.09 -2.72
C PRO A 183 -14.60 14.04 -3.88
N GLY A 184 -15.42 14.01 -4.93
CA GLY A 184 -15.25 14.83 -6.12
C GLY A 184 -14.32 14.26 -7.19
N VAL A 185 -13.67 13.11 -6.94
CA VAL A 185 -12.94 12.37 -7.97
C VAL A 185 -13.90 11.38 -8.63
N GLU A 186 -14.15 11.57 -9.91
CA GLU A 186 -14.98 10.64 -10.70
C GLU A 186 -14.12 9.49 -11.22
N LYS A 187 -14.42 8.26 -10.78
CA LYS A 187 -13.77 7.02 -11.20
C LYS A 187 -14.80 5.95 -11.54
N ASP A 188 -14.41 5.04 -12.42
CA ASP A 188 -15.27 3.93 -12.87
C ASP A 188 -15.48 2.90 -11.78
N TYR A 189 -14.42 2.65 -11.03
CA TYR A 189 -14.40 1.69 -9.95
C TYR A 189 -14.78 2.39 -8.65
N SER A 190 -15.80 1.85 -7.98
CA SER A 190 -16.19 2.32 -6.64
C SER A 190 -15.10 2.09 -5.60
N LYS A 191 -14.21 1.12 -5.85
CA LYS A 191 -13.00 0.87 -5.08
C LYS A 191 -12.00 0.01 -5.85
N LEU A 192 -10.74 0.04 -5.42
CA LEU A 192 -9.68 -0.89 -5.82
C LEU A 192 -9.18 -1.67 -4.61
N VAL A 193 -8.76 -2.93 -4.80
CA VAL A 193 -8.13 -3.72 -3.72
C VAL A 193 -6.73 -4.13 -4.15
N VAL A 194 -5.73 -3.39 -3.68
CA VAL A 194 -4.35 -3.50 -4.14
C VAL A 194 -3.53 -4.36 -3.18
N GLN A 195 -2.83 -5.36 -3.73
CA GLN A 195 -1.83 -6.14 -3.01
C GLN A 195 -0.44 -5.57 -3.31
N ILE A 196 0.26 -5.16 -2.25
CA ILE A 196 1.51 -4.40 -2.33
C ILE A 196 2.59 -5.19 -1.62
N ARG A 197 3.69 -5.48 -2.30
CA ARG A 197 4.83 -6.19 -1.71
C ARG A 197 5.46 -5.40 -0.56
N LYS A 198 5.82 -6.08 0.52
CA LYS A 198 6.48 -5.44 1.67
C LYS A 198 7.95 -5.11 1.45
N ASP A 199 8.63 -5.86 0.59
CA ASP A 199 10.06 -5.74 0.38
C ASP A 199 10.43 -4.55 -0.53
N ASN A 200 9.56 -4.21 -1.49
CA ASN A 200 9.82 -3.13 -2.43
C ASN A 200 8.62 -2.23 -2.73
N PHE A 201 7.48 -2.40 -2.05
CA PHE A 201 6.26 -1.60 -2.24
C PHE A 201 5.69 -1.64 -3.66
N TYR A 202 6.04 -2.64 -4.47
CA TYR A 202 5.49 -2.78 -5.82
C TYR A 202 4.10 -3.44 -5.79
N PRO A 203 3.10 -2.91 -6.51
CA PRO A 203 1.78 -3.51 -6.60
C PRO A 203 1.85 -4.77 -7.47
N VAL A 204 1.38 -5.90 -6.95
CA VAL A 204 1.39 -7.19 -7.64
C VAL A 204 0.02 -7.64 -8.11
N LYS A 205 -1.04 -7.04 -7.56
CA LYS A 205 -2.42 -7.29 -7.95
C LYS A 205 -3.28 -6.08 -7.59
N ILE A 206 -4.24 -5.77 -8.45
CA ILE A 206 -5.30 -4.77 -8.25
C ILE A 206 -6.63 -5.46 -8.54
#